data_AF-A0A815TFB8-F1
#
_entry.id   AF-A0A815TFB8-F1
#
_cell.length_a   1.000
_cell.length_b   1.000
_cell.length_c   1.000
_cell.angle_alpha   90.00
_cell.angle_beta   90.00
_cell.angle_gamma   90.00
#
_symmetry.space_group_name_H-M   'P 1'
#
loop_
_entity.id
_entity.type
_entity.pdbx_description
1 polymer ?
#
loop_
_entity_poly.entity_id
_entity_poly.type
_entity_poly.pdbx_seq_one_letter_code
_entity_poly.pdbx_strand_id
1 'polypeptide(L)'
;MVTTTTNPATSAVNPREKALEDFRKKIMEHKEIEARLKQMREDLRTLTKDYDKSENDLKALQSVGQIVGEVLKQLTEDKFIVKATNGPRYVVGCRRQLNKAKLRPGTRVALDMTTLTVMRYLPREVDPLVYNMSHEDPGNVSYGEVGGLSEQIRELREVGT
;
A
#
# COMPACT_ATOMS: atom_id res chain seq x y z
N MET A 1 -81.20 -39.15 -46.04
CA MET A 1 -81.03 -39.22 -44.58
C MET A 1 -79.59 -39.62 -44.27
N VAL A 2 -78.91 -38.80 -43.47
CA VAL A 2 -77.79 -39.13 -42.55
C VAL A 2 -76.45 -39.52 -43.22
N THR A 3 -75.55 -38.59 -43.54
CA THR A 3 -74.44 -38.04 -42.70
C THR A 3 -73.64 -39.07 -41.89
N THR A 4 -72.35 -39.19 -42.17
CA THR A 4 -71.31 -39.18 -41.12
C THR A 4 -69.95 -38.82 -41.72
N THR A 5 -69.59 -37.55 -41.52
CA THR A 5 -68.21 -37.06 -41.50
C THR A 5 -67.57 -37.56 -40.20
N THR A 6 -66.45 -38.28 -40.28
CA THR A 6 -65.58 -38.54 -39.12
C THR A 6 -64.29 -37.76 -39.29
N ASN A 7 -64.20 -36.67 -38.54
CA ASN A 7 -62.98 -36.20 -37.90
C ASN A 7 -63.37 -35.75 -36.49
N PRO A 8 -62.55 -36.04 -35.48
CA PRO A 8 -62.10 -34.93 -34.68
C PRO A 8 -60.59 -35.01 -34.40
N ALA A 9 -59.91 -33.95 -34.81
CA ALA A 9 -58.73 -33.47 -34.13
C ALA A 9 -59.16 -32.86 -32.78
N THR A 10 -58.47 -33.19 -31.69
CA THR A 10 -58.02 -32.25 -30.63
C THR A 10 -57.37 -33.03 -29.48
N SER A 11 -56.04 -33.02 -29.46
CA SER A 11 -55.24 -33.40 -28.31
C SER A 11 -55.43 -32.38 -27.19
N ALA A 12 -56.21 -32.73 -26.16
CA ALA A 12 -56.36 -31.93 -24.96
C ALA A 12 -54.99 -31.79 -24.27
N VAL A 13 -54.47 -30.57 -24.20
CA VAL A 13 -53.22 -30.25 -23.49
C VAL A 13 -53.41 -30.62 -22.02
N ASN A 14 -52.58 -31.54 -21.52
CA ASN A 14 -52.72 -32.05 -20.18
C ASN A 14 -52.44 -30.92 -19.16
N PRO A 15 -53.28 -30.71 -18.13
CA PRO A 15 -53.06 -29.67 -17.12
C PRO A 15 -51.71 -29.84 -16.38
N ARG A 16 -51.20 -31.07 -16.35
CA ARG A 16 -49.86 -31.41 -15.84
C ARG A 16 -48.73 -30.86 -16.72
N GLU A 17 -48.87 -30.85 -18.04
CA GLU A 17 -47.87 -30.27 -18.95
C GLU A 17 -47.81 -28.75 -18.81
N LYS A 18 -48.97 -28.09 -18.69
CA LYS A 18 -49.05 -26.65 -18.47
C LYS A 18 -48.39 -26.23 -17.14
N ALA A 19 -48.63 -26.98 -16.06
CA ALA A 19 -47.97 -26.75 -14.78
C ALA A 19 -46.44 -26.92 -14.86
N LEU A 20 -45.96 -27.96 -15.57
CA LEU A 20 -44.52 -28.18 -15.78
C LEU A 20 -43.88 -27.04 -16.60
N GLU A 21 -44.59 -26.50 -17.58
CA GLU A 21 -44.12 -25.38 -18.39
C GLU A 21 -44.02 -24.08 -17.57
N ASP A 22 -44.98 -23.83 -16.68
CA ASP A 22 -44.93 -22.69 -15.75
C ASP A 22 -43.80 -22.82 -14.72
N PHE A 23 -43.55 -24.03 -14.19
CA PHE A 23 -42.39 -24.28 -13.33
C PHE A 23 -41.07 -24.09 -14.08
N ARG A 24 -41.00 -24.52 -15.33
CA ARG A 24 -39.82 -24.33 -16.18
C ARG A 24 -39.55 -22.84 -16.43
N LYS A 25 -40.58 -22.03 -16.67
CA LYS A 25 -40.45 -20.56 -16.79
C LYS A 25 -39.90 -19.94 -15.51
N LYS A 26 -40.45 -20.28 -14.35
CA LYS A 26 -39.95 -19.79 -13.05
C LYS A 26 -38.49 -20.19 -12.80
N ILE A 27 -38.07 -21.39 -13.17
CA ILE A 27 -36.67 -21.83 -13.04
C ILE A 27 -35.75 -20.99 -13.94
N MET A 28 -36.18 -20.65 -15.16
CA MET A 28 -35.42 -19.78 -16.06
C MET A 28 -35.30 -18.36 -15.49
N GLU A 29 -36.38 -17.78 -14.97
CA GLU A 29 -36.37 -16.47 -14.30
C GLU A 29 -35.44 -16.45 -13.09
N HIS A 30 -35.49 -17.49 -12.24
CA HIS A 30 -34.58 -17.60 -11.10
C HIS A 30 -33.10 -17.65 -11.53
N LYS A 31 -32.79 -18.39 -12.60
CA LYS A 31 -31.41 -18.46 -13.14
C LYS A 31 -30.93 -17.10 -13.66
N GLU A 32 -31.80 -16.35 -14.33
CA GLU A 32 -31.47 -15.01 -14.83
C GLU A 32 -31.22 -14.03 -13.67
N ILE A 33 -32.07 -14.06 -12.65
CA ILE A 33 -31.91 -13.23 -11.44
C ILE A 33 -30.63 -13.60 -10.70
N GLU A 34 -30.30 -14.89 -10.55
CA GLU A 34 -29.06 -15.34 -9.92
C GLU A 34 -27.81 -14.85 -10.67
N ALA A 35 -27.83 -14.94 -12.01
CA ALA A 35 -26.73 -14.44 -12.84
C ALA A 35 -26.56 -12.92 -12.68
N ARG A 36 -27.66 -12.16 -12.71
CA ARG A 36 -27.65 -10.71 -12.50
C ARG A 36 -27.17 -10.34 -11.09
N LEU A 37 -27.60 -11.07 -10.08
CA LEU A 37 -27.20 -10.86 -8.69
C LEU A 37 -25.73 -11.18 -8.47
N LYS A 38 -25.19 -12.20 -9.14
CA LYS A 38 -23.75 -12.49 -9.15
C LYS A 38 -22.96 -11.36 -9.80
N GLN A 39 -23.41 -10.85 -10.94
CA GLN A 39 -22.76 -9.72 -11.62
C GLN A 39 -22.76 -8.47 -10.73
N MET A 40 -23.93 -8.08 -10.19
CA MET A 40 -24.02 -6.90 -9.31
C MET A 40 -23.18 -7.04 -8.03
N ARG A 41 -23.02 -8.25 -7.49
CA ARG A 41 -22.12 -8.48 -6.35
C ARG A 41 -20.65 -8.27 -6.71
N GLU A 42 -20.24 -8.67 -7.91
CA GLU A 42 -18.88 -8.44 -8.38
C GLU A 42 -18.63 -6.97 -8.67
N ASP A 43 -19.59 -6.30 -9.32
CA ASP A 43 -19.54 -4.86 -9.58
C ASP A 43 -19.51 -4.05 -8.26
N LEU A 44 -20.27 -4.47 -7.24
CA LEU A 44 -20.17 -3.84 -5.92
C LEU A 44 -18.79 -4.03 -5.29
N ARG A 45 -18.18 -5.21 -5.42
CA ARG A 45 -16.84 -5.45 -4.86
C ARG A 45 -15.78 -4.60 -5.54
N THR A 46 -15.83 -4.47 -6.86
CA THR A 46 -14.89 -3.61 -7.59
C THR A 46 -15.12 -2.15 -7.22
N LEU A 47 -16.38 -1.70 -7.19
CA LEU A 47 -16.71 -0.32 -6.84
C LEU A 47 -16.33 0.04 -5.40
N THR A 48 -16.50 -0.88 -4.44
CA THR A 48 -16.05 -0.65 -3.06
C THR A 48 -14.54 -0.52 -2.98
N LYS A 49 -13.77 -1.35 -3.72
CA LYS A 49 -12.30 -1.23 -3.76
C LYS A 49 -11.86 0.11 -4.36
N ASP A 50 -12.50 0.55 -5.43
CA ASP A 50 -12.19 1.83 -6.07
C ASP A 50 -12.57 3.01 -5.16
N TYR A 51 -13.70 2.89 -4.46
CA TYR A 51 -14.13 3.86 -3.46
C TYR A 51 -13.11 3.97 -2.33
N ASP A 52 -12.71 2.84 -1.71
CA ASP A 52 -11.73 2.81 -0.64
C ASP A 52 -10.38 3.39 -1.09
N LYS A 53 -9.96 3.09 -2.32
CA LYS A 53 -8.75 3.67 -2.91
C LYS A 53 -8.88 5.20 -3.04
N SER A 54 -9.98 5.69 -3.62
CA SER A 54 -10.21 7.12 -3.78
C SER A 54 -10.31 7.86 -2.43
N GLU A 55 -10.89 7.23 -1.41
CA GLU A 55 -10.99 7.78 -0.07
C GLU A 55 -9.61 7.83 0.61
N ASN A 56 -8.77 6.82 0.42
CA ASN A 56 -7.39 6.81 0.89
C ASN A 56 -6.55 7.89 0.21
N ASP A 57 -6.71 8.09 -1.10
CA ASP A 57 -6.03 9.15 -1.84
C ASP A 57 -6.44 10.53 -1.32
N LEU A 58 -7.74 10.73 -1.03
CA LEU A 58 -8.24 11.98 -0.43
C LEU A 58 -7.65 12.21 0.97
N LYS A 59 -7.59 11.18 1.82
CA LYS A 59 -6.97 11.26 3.15
C LYS A 59 -5.47 11.55 3.05
N ALA A 60 -4.77 10.98 2.07
CA ALA A 60 -3.37 11.24 1.83
C ALA A 60 -3.12 12.71 1.43
N LEU A 61 -4.00 13.32 0.62
CA LEU A 61 -3.90 14.73 0.23
C LEU A 61 -4.06 15.71 1.39
N GLN A 62 -4.77 15.32 2.45
CA GLN A 62 -4.89 16.14 3.66
C GLN A 62 -3.61 16.16 4.50
N SER A 63 -2.66 15.25 4.25
CA SER A 63 -1.40 15.22 4.97
C SER A 63 -0.51 16.40 4.54
N VAL A 64 -0.08 17.17 5.53
CA VAL A 64 0.83 18.30 5.30
C VAL A 64 2.29 17.83 5.39
N GLY A 65 3.12 18.38 4.51
CA GLY A 65 4.56 18.15 4.55
C GLY A 65 5.18 18.64 5.86
N GLN A 66 6.22 17.92 6.31
CA GLN A 66 7.02 18.32 7.46
C GLN A 66 8.42 18.69 6.99
N ILE A 67 8.98 19.74 7.57
CA ILE A 67 10.34 20.20 7.26
C ILE A 67 11.32 19.32 8.03
N VAL A 68 12.36 18.85 7.35
CA VAL A 68 13.40 18.07 8.00
C VAL A 68 14.48 19.00 8.54
N GLY A 69 14.99 18.68 9.72
CA GLY A 69 16.08 19.43 10.33
C GLY A 69 16.91 18.58 11.30
N GLU A 70 17.98 19.19 11.80
CA GLU A 70 18.91 18.59 12.74
C GLU A 70 18.95 19.39 14.04
N VAL A 71 18.83 18.71 15.17
CA VAL A 71 18.96 19.33 16.49
C VAL A 71 20.42 19.68 16.73
N LEU A 72 20.70 20.97 16.91
CA LEU A 72 22.04 21.45 17.25
C LEU A 72 22.28 21.39 18.76
N LYS A 73 21.38 22.01 19.53
CA LYS A 73 21.54 22.16 20.99
C LYS A 73 20.20 22.38 21.67
N GLN A 74 20.04 21.79 22.85
CA GLN A 74 18.93 22.09 23.75
C GLN A 74 19.21 23.40 24.51
N LEU A 75 18.29 24.36 24.47
CA LEU A 75 18.44 25.63 25.19
C LEU A 75 17.73 25.59 26.54
N THR A 76 16.47 25.15 26.53
CA THR A 76 15.66 24.93 27.74
C THR A 76 14.94 23.59 27.62
N GLU A 77 14.21 23.17 28.65
CA GLU A 77 13.50 21.89 28.63
C GLU A 77 12.51 21.75 27.45
N ASP A 78 11.91 22.86 27.01
CA ASP A 78 10.91 22.87 25.92
C ASP A 78 11.40 23.54 24.63
N LYS A 79 12.60 24.14 24.63
CA LYS A 79 13.14 24.90 23.48
C LYS A 79 14.45 24.31 22.99
N PHE A 80 14.50 24.04 21.69
CA PHE A 80 15.63 23.44 21.00
C PHE A 80 16.07 24.34 19.86
N ILE A 81 17.37 24.34 19.57
CA ILE A 81 17.92 24.97 18.38
C ILE A 81 17.99 23.90 17.30
N VAL A 82 17.30 24.12 16.19
CA VAL A 82 17.28 23.22 15.04
C VAL A 82 17.80 23.95 13.81
N LYS A 83 18.66 23.27 13.05
CA LYS A 83 19.07 23.70 11.71
C LYS A 83 18.12 23.06 10.70
N ALA A 84 17.37 23.87 9.97
CA ALA A 84 16.57 23.37 8.86
C ALA A 84 17.51 22.91 7.72
N THR A 85 17.08 21.93 6.92
CA THR A 85 17.83 21.52 5.72
C THR A 85 18.12 22.70 4.80
N ASN A 86 17.24 23.70 4.78
CA ASN A 86 17.40 24.92 3.98
C ASN A 86 18.54 25.85 4.46
N GLY A 87 19.14 25.59 5.63
CA GLY A 87 20.28 26.35 6.17
C GLY A 87 20.01 27.20 7.42
N PRO A 88 18.87 27.93 7.54
CA PRO A 88 18.58 28.76 8.70
C PRO A 88 18.49 27.96 10.01
N ARG A 89 18.80 28.64 11.11
CA ARG A 89 18.68 28.10 12.47
C ARG A 89 17.48 28.72 13.15
N TYR A 90 16.63 27.88 13.72
CA TYR A 90 15.42 28.30 14.43
C TYR A 90 15.47 27.84 15.88
N VAL A 91 14.90 28.65 16.78
CA VAL A 91 14.57 28.22 18.14
C VAL A 91 13.14 27.69 18.09
N VAL A 92 12.98 26.41 18.32
CA VAL A 92 11.73 25.68 18.11
C VAL A 92 11.25 25.03 19.40
N GLY A 93 9.92 24.97 19.54
CA GLY A 93 9.27 24.24 20.62
C GLY A 93 9.22 22.73 20.35
N CYS A 94 9.08 21.94 21.40
CA CYS A 94 8.85 20.50 21.29
C CYS A 94 7.41 20.12 21.68
N ARG A 95 6.81 19.17 20.97
CA ARG A 95 5.53 18.58 21.36
C ARG A 95 5.67 17.82 22.68
N ARG A 96 4.79 18.09 23.66
CA ARG A 96 4.84 17.52 25.03
C ARG A 96 4.83 15.98 25.09
N GLN A 97 4.22 15.33 24.10
CA GLN A 97 4.13 13.86 24.02
C GLN A 97 5.44 13.19 23.55
N LEU A 98 6.42 13.97 23.10
CA LEU A 98 7.66 13.45 22.55
C LEU A 98 8.70 13.23 23.65
N ASN A 99 9.43 12.12 23.57
CA ASN A 99 10.48 11.82 24.52
C ASN A 99 11.72 12.70 24.30
N LYS A 100 11.86 13.73 25.15
CA LYS A 100 12.96 14.72 25.10
C LYS A 100 14.35 14.08 25.24
N ALA A 101 14.48 12.93 25.89
CA ALA A 101 15.77 12.26 26.07
C ALA A 101 16.39 11.73 24.75
N LYS A 102 15.55 11.54 23.71
CA LYS A 102 16.00 11.14 22.37
C LYS A 102 16.44 12.34 21.51
N LEU A 103 16.08 13.57 21.89
CA LEU A 103 16.46 14.79 21.17
C LEU A 103 17.88 15.23 21.58
N ARG A 104 18.87 14.47 21.13
CA ARG A 104 20.28 14.80 21.34
C ARG A 104 20.81 15.68 20.21
N PRO A 105 21.85 16.48 20.45
CA PRO A 105 22.62 17.11 19.38
C PRO A 105 23.00 16.11 18.29
N GLY A 106 22.74 16.45 17.03
CA GLY A 106 22.96 15.57 15.87
C GLY A 106 21.78 14.65 15.51
N THR A 107 20.67 14.72 16.27
CA THR A 107 19.47 13.93 15.97
C THR A 107 18.65 14.63 14.89
N ARG A 108 18.19 13.87 13.89
CA ARG A 108 17.29 14.35 12.85
C ARG A 108 15.86 14.43 13.39
N VAL A 109 15.16 15.51 13.07
CA VAL A 109 13.79 15.77 13.52
C VAL A 109 12.93 16.28 12.37
N ALA A 110 11.63 16.04 12.48
CA ALA A 110 10.63 16.64 11.62
C ALA A 110 9.97 17.79 12.36
N LEU A 111 9.94 18.93 11.67
CA LEU A 111 9.31 20.17 12.09
C LEU A 111 8.00 20.33 11.35
N ASP A 112 7.01 20.88 12.04
CA ASP A 112 5.80 21.37 11.39
C ASP A 112 6.11 22.53 10.44
N MET A 113 5.50 22.53 9.25
CA MET A 113 5.77 23.56 8.23
C MET A 113 5.25 24.94 8.64
N THR A 114 4.18 25.01 9.43
CA THR A 114 3.55 26.28 9.83
C THR A 114 4.12 26.85 11.12
N THR A 115 4.28 26.01 12.15
CA THR A 115 4.68 26.45 13.50
C THR A 115 6.16 26.20 13.80
N LEU A 116 6.88 25.49 12.92
CA LEU A 116 8.26 25.04 13.12
C LEU A 116 8.43 24.24 14.43
N THR A 117 7.40 23.56 14.91
CA THR A 117 7.47 22.76 16.15
C THR A 117 7.99 21.35 15.87
N VAL A 118 8.77 20.78 16.80
CA VAL A 118 9.26 19.40 16.68
C VAL A 118 8.10 18.42 16.84
N MET A 119 7.74 17.76 15.74
CA MET A 119 6.64 16.78 15.66
C MET A 119 7.11 15.38 16.03
N ARG A 120 8.24 14.93 15.44
CA ARG A 120 8.83 13.60 15.68
C ARG A 120 10.34 13.60 15.47
N TYR A 121 11.04 12.66 16.11
CA TYR A 121 12.43 12.35 15.78
C TYR A 121 12.47 11.37 14.60
N LEU A 122 13.48 11.50 13.75
CA LEU A 122 13.71 10.65 12.60
C LEU A 122 14.98 9.82 12.81
N PRO A 123 15.04 8.59 12.28
CA PRO A 123 16.28 7.84 12.21
C PRO A 123 17.29 8.58 11.31
N ARG A 124 18.55 8.17 11.39
CA ARG A 124 19.58 8.65 10.46
C ARG A 124 19.22 8.22 9.04
N GLU A 125 19.28 9.17 8.12
CA GLU A 125 19.18 8.88 6.69
C GLU A 125 20.52 8.34 6.21
N VAL A 126 20.47 7.29 5.39
CA VAL A 126 21.62 6.85 4.59
C VAL A 126 21.43 7.40 3.18
N ASP A 127 22.51 7.90 2.59
CA ASP A 127 22.48 8.38 1.21
C ASP A 127 22.09 7.21 0.28
N PRO A 128 21.18 7.42 -0.69
CA PRO A 128 20.83 6.38 -1.67
C PRO A 128 22.04 5.82 -2.41
N LEU A 129 23.11 6.58 -2.64
CA LEU A 129 24.35 6.08 -3.24
C LEU A 129 25.01 5.04 -2.33
N VAL A 130 25.11 5.32 -1.03
CA VAL A 130 25.67 4.38 -0.04
C VAL A 130 24.75 3.17 0.14
N TYR A 131 23.44 3.39 0.12
CA TYR A 131 22.47 2.31 0.15
C TYR A 131 22.65 1.36 -1.04
N ASN A 132 22.80 1.91 -2.25
CA ASN A 132 23.03 1.12 -3.45
C ASN A 132 24.37 0.37 -3.38
N MET A 133 25.45 1.03 -2.95
CA MET A 133 26.76 0.39 -2.78
C MET A 133 26.75 -0.78 -1.77
N SER A 134 25.87 -0.76 -0.78
CA SER A 134 25.78 -1.82 0.22
C SER A 134 24.85 -2.97 -0.19
N HIS A 135 23.89 -2.71 -1.07
CA HIS A 135 22.92 -3.70 -1.56
C HIS A 135 23.28 -4.29 -2.92
N GLU A 136 24.23 -3.67 -3.62
CA GLU A 136 24.79 -4.23 -4.85
C GLU A 136 25.61 -5.47 -4.48
N ASP A 137 25.03 -6.64 -4.71
CA ASP A 137 25.72 -7.92 -4.67
C ASP A 137 26.07 -8.31 -6.12
N PRO A 138 27.32 -8.06 -6.58
CA PRO A 138 27.76 -8.39 -7.93
C PRO A 138 27.90 -9.90 -8.17
N GLY A 139 27.59 -10.74 -7.18
CA GLY A 139 27.66 -12.19 -7.25
C GLY A 139 28.84 -12.75 -6.45
N ASN A 140 28.68 -13.99 -6.02
CA ASN A 140 29.63 -14.65 -5.14
C ASN A 140 30.77 -15.31 -5.94
N VAL A 141 31.80 -14.53 -6.29
CA VAL A 141 33.04 -15.05 -6.87
C VAL A 141 33.96 -15.59 -5.78
N SER A 142 34.52 -16.78 -6.00
CA SER A 142 35.41 -17.42 -5.03
C SER A 142 36.86 -16.99 -5.25
N TYR A 143 37.65 -16.88 -4.18
CA TYR A 143 39.10 -16.63 -4.28
C TYR A 143 39.84 -17.68 -5.12
N GLY A 144 39.27 -18.88 -5.32
CA GLY A 144 39.84 -19.90 -6.20
C GLY A 144 39.67 -19.61 -7.69
N GLU A 145 38.77 -18.72 -8.08
CA GLU A 145 38.54 -18.31 -9.47
C GLU A 145 39.53 -17.22 -9.92
N VAL A 146 40.24 -16.60 -8.96
CA VAL A 146 41.25 -15.56 -9.21
C VAL A 146 42.66 -16.18 -9.21
N GLY A 147 43.23 -16.35 -10.41
CA GLY A 147 44.58 -16.92 -10.60
C GLY A 147 45.71 -15.88 -10.57
N GLY A 148 46.91 -16.29 -10.14
CA GLY A 148 48.15 -15.52 -10.30
C GLY A 148 48.40 -14.38 -9.29
N LEU A 149 47.49 -14.16 -8.34
CA LEU A 149 47.56 -13.08 -7.33
C LEU A 149 47.59 -13.59 -5.88
N SER A 150 48.13 -14.80 -5.65
CA SER A 150 48.06 -15.47 -4.35
C SER A 150 48.77 -14.72 -3.21
N GLU A 151 49.89 -14.04 -3.49
CA GLU A 151 50.60 -13.23 -2.49
C GLU A 151 49.81 -11.97 -2.10
N GLN A 152 49.24 -11.24 -3.06
CA GLN A 152 48.43 -10.04 -2.79
C GLN A 152 47.14 -10.39 -2.02
N ILE A 153 46.51 -11.52 -2.34
CA ILE A 153 45.35 -12.02 -1.59
C ILE A 153 45.73 -12.36 -0.14
N ARG A 154 46.97 -12.80 0.12
CA ARG A 154 47.49 -13.09 1.47
C ARG A 154 47.72 -11.79 2.25
N GLU A 155 48.38 -10.81 1.64
CA GLU A 155 48.62 -9.49 2.26
C GLU A 155 47.31 -8.79 2.66
N LEU A 156 46.29 -8.82 1.79
CA LEU A 156 45.00 -8.17 2.06
C LEU A 156 44.25 -8.83 3.23
N ARG A 157 44.40 -10.15 3.41
CA ARG A 157 43.86 -10.86 4.58
C ARG A 157 44.60 -10.52 5.88
N GLU A 158 45.91 -10.35 5.83
CA GLU A 158 46.73 -10.02 6.99
C GLU A 158 46.45 -8.60 7.53
N VAL A 159 46.06 -7.64 6.67
CA VAL A 159 45.68 -6.27 7.07
C VAL A 159 44.26 -6.18 7.66
N GLY A 160 43.37 -7.12 7.30
CA GLY A 160 41.98 -7.14 7.75
C GLY A 160 41.73 -7.74 9.13
N THR A 161 42.78 -8.19 9.83
CA THR A 161 42.73 -8.74 11.20
C THR A 161 43.36 -7.76 12.19
#